data_AF-A0A9R0XPM1-F1
#
_entry.id   AF-A0A9R0XPM1-F1
#
_cell.length_a   1.000
_cell.length_b   1.000
_cell.length_c   1.000
_cell.angle_alpha   90.00
_cell.angle_beta   90.00
_cell.angle_gamma   90.00
#
_symmetry.space_group_name_H-M   'P 1'
#
loop_
_entity.id
_entity.type
_entity.pdbx_description
1 polymer ?
#
loop_
_entity_poly.entity_id
_entity_poly.type
_entity_poly.pdbx_seq_one_letter_code
_entity_poly.pdbx_strand_id
1 'polypeptide(L)'
;MAITNLGFAAMLVILLQVSTLCAVAQHHGVMTLNGFEKGQDGGGPSECDGKYHSNKEMIVALSTRWYGGGRRCQKMIRITSEHNGRTAQAKVVDECDSSNGCKDSIVDASAAVWKALGLNTDIGEAPVTWTDA
;
A
#
# COMPACT_ATOMS: atom_id res chain seq x y z
N MET A 1 46.66 30.39 -32.29
CA MET A 1 46.49 28.94 -32.55
C MET A 1 45.99 28.33 -31.26
N ALA A 2 44.85 27.65 -31.33
CA ALA A 2 43.93 27.40 -30.22
C ALA A 2 44.54 26.52 -29.12
N ILE A 3 44.43 26.99 -27.87
CA ILE A 3 44.54 26.15 -26.68
C ILE A 3 43.18 25.46 -26.54
N THR A 4 43.13 24.17 -26.87
CA THR A 4 41.93 23.35 -26.80
C THR A 4 41.50 23.17 -25.34
N ASN A 5 40.44 23.88 -24.96
CA ASN A 5 39.84 23.83 -23.64
C ASN A 5 38.96 22.56 -23.55
N LEU A 6 39.58 21.40 -23.31
CA LEU A 6 38.90 20.10 -23.10
C LEU A 6 38.10 20.03 -21.77
N GLY A 7 37.93 21.14 -21.05
CA GLY A 7 37.34 21.16 -19.71
C GLY A 7 35.82 21.33 -19.62
N PHE A 8 35.12 21.68 -20.70
CA PHE A 8 33.72 22.10 -20.60
C PHE A 8 32.67 21.09 -21.07
N ALA A 9 33.06 20.02 -21.78
CA ALA A 9 32.10 19.03 -22.27
C ALA A 9 31.73 17.95 -21.24
N ALA A 10 32.60 17.67 -20.26
CA ALA A 10 32.36 16.62 -19.26
C ALA A 10 31.45 17.09 -18.10
N MET A 11 31.44 18.39 -17.78
CA MET A 11 30.66 18.91 -16.65
C MET A 11 29.15 18.97 -16.95
N LEU A 12 28.78 19.12 -18.24
CA LEU A 12 27.37 19.13 -18.66
C LEU A 12 26.76 17.72 -18.71
N VAL A 13 27.57 16.66 -18.88
CA VAL A 13 27.11 15.26 -18.85
C VAL A 13 26.90 14.77 -17.42
N ILE A 14 27.63 15.30 -16.43
CA ILE A 14 27.47 14.93 -15.01
C ILE A 14 26.22 15.62 -14.40
N LEU A 15 25.84 16.80 -14.90
CA LEU A 15 24.57 17.46 -14.54
C LEU A 15 23.35 16.86 -15.28
N LEU A 16 23.57 15.98 -16.26
CA LEU A 16 22.51 15.22 -16.97
C LEU A 16 22.11 13.93 -16.24
N GLN A 17 22.70 13.61 -15.08
CA GLN A 17 22.04 12.72 -14.09
C GLN A 17 20.98 13.48 -13.28
N VAL A 18 20.25 14.38 -13.96
CA VAL A 18 18.97 14.90 -13.50
C VAL A 18 18.07 13.70 -13.23
N SER A 19 17.40 13.75 -12.08
CA SER A 19 16.09 13.12 -11.85
C SER A 19 15.98 11.62 -12.10
N THR A 20 16.55 10.81 -11.21
CA THR A 20 15.99 9.48 -10.98
C THR A 20 15.68 9.27 -9.51
N LEU A 21 14.37 9.25 -9.27
CA LEU A 21 13.67 8.57 -8.18
C LEU A 21 13.65 9.33 -6.84
N CYS A 22 12.62 10.16 -6.63
CA CYS A 22 11.90 10.00 -5.36
C CYS A 22 11.51 8.51 -5.32
N ALA A 23 12.31 7.69 -4.63
CA ALA A 23 11.96 6.30 -4.40
C ALA A 23 10.62 6.32 -3.65
N VAL A 24 9.54 5.89 -4.30
CA VAL A 24 8.26 5.70 -3.63
C VAL A 24 8.53 4.70 -2.51
N ALA A 25 8.30 5.09 -1.27
CA ALA A 25 8.55 4.22 -0.12
C ALA A 25 7.71 2.94 -0.29
N GLN A 26 8.40 1.81 -0.48
CA GLN A 26 7.78 0.50 -0.60
C GLN A 26 7.80 -0.17 0.76
N HIS A 27 6.63 -0.67 1.17
CA HIS A 27 6.44 -1.33 2.44
C HIS A 27 6.21 -2.82 2.20
N HIS A 28 6.99 -3.67 2.86
CA HIS A 28 6.75 -5.12 2.89
C HIS A 28 5.81 -5.46 4.04
N GLY A 29 4.86 -6.34 3.79
CA GLY A 29 3.85 -6.72 4.77
C GLY A 29 3.17 -8.03 4.44
N VAL A 30 2.20 -8.37 5.28
CA VAL A 30 1.29 -9.47 5.08
C VAL A 30 -0.10 -8.90 4.83
N MET A 31 -0.77 -9.38 3.81
CA MET A 31 -2.17 -9.10 3.56
C MET A 31 -3.03 -10.18 4.22
N THR A 32 -4.03 -9.76 4.99
CA THR A 32 -5.04 -10.62 5.61
C THR A 32 -6.42 -10.36 4.97
N LEU A 33 -7.38 -11.24 5.20
CA LEU A 33 -8.77 -11.07 4.77
C LEU A 33 -9.59 -10.47 5.92
N ASN A 34 -10.25 -9.34 5.66
CA ASN A 34 -11.17 -8.71 6.60
C ASN A 34 -12.57 -8.52 6.02
N GLY A 35 -13.57 -8.67 6.90
CA GLY A 35 -14.95 -8.33 6.64
C GLY A 35 -15.28 -6.93 7.12
N PHE A 36 -15.59 -6.01 6.20
CA PHE A 36 -15.95 -4.62 6.47
C PHE A 36 -17.46 -4.38 6.59
N GLU A 37 -18.27 -5.43 6.38
CA GLU A 37 -19.72 -5.33 6.52
C GLU A 37 -20.13 -5.49 7.99
N LYS A 38 -21.31 -4.95 8.32
CA LYS A 38 -21.84 -5.02 9.68
C LYS A 38 -21.99 -6.46 10.15
N GLY A 39 -21.42 -6.75 11.33
CA GLY A 39 -21.54 -8.06 11.97
C GLY A 39 -20.51 -9.09 11.49
N GLN A 40 -19.49 -8.67 10.75
CA GLN A 40 -18.34 -9.48 10.38
C GLN A 40 -17.12 -9.17 11.27
N ASP A 41 -16.01 -9.84 10.98
CA ASP A 41 -14.80 -9.86 11.79
C ASP A 41 -14.13 -8.49 11.99
N GLY A 42 -14.34 -7.53 11.08
CA GLY A 42 -13.87 -6.15 11.23
C GLY A 42 -14.54 -5.39 12.38
N GLY A 43 -15.61 -5.94 12.97
CA GLY A 43 -16.22 -5.44 14.19
C GLY A 43 -17.00 -4.15 14.00
N GLY A 44 -16.39 -3.02 14.34
CA GLY A 44 -17.00 -1.69 14.32
C GLY A 44 -17.09 -1.08 12.91
N PRO A 45 -17.74 0.07 12.77
CA PRO A 45 -17.61 0.90 11.57
C PRO A 45 -16.16 1.38 11.41
N SER A 46 -15.70 1.56 10.17
CA SER A 46 -14.31 1.89 9.88
C SER A 46 -13.90 3.30 10.33
N GLU A 47 -12.67 3.42 10.84
CA GLU A 47 -12.16 4.61 11.52
C GLU A 47 -12.10 5.87 10.65
N CYS A 48 -11.94 5.75 9.32
CA CYS A 48 -11.82 6.94 8.47
C CYS A 48 -13.13 7.72 8.26
N ASP A 49 -14.29 7.06 8.34
CA ASP A 49 -15.58 7.69 8.03
C ASP A 49 -16.77 7.23 8.88
N GLY A 50 -16.54 6.31 9.82
CA GLY A 50 -17.55 5.80 10.75
C GLY A 50 -18.61 4.94 10.08
N LYS A 51 -18.28 4.24 8.98
CA LYS A 51 -19.23 3.42 8.21
C LYS A 51 -18.78 1.98 8.05
N TYR A 52 -19.77 1.12 7.85
CA TYR A 52 -19.53 -0.20 7.28
C TYR A 52 -19.44 -0.10 5.75
N HIS A 53 -18.64 -0.96 5.14
CA HIS A 53 -18.42 -1.01 3.71
C HIS A 53 -18.72 -2.39 3.15
N SER A 54 -19.07 -2.49 1.87
CA SER A 54 -19.22 -3.81 1.25
C SER A 54 -17.85 -4.44 1.00
N ASN A 55 -17.73 -5.74 1.23
CA ASN A 55 -16.52 -6.51 0.87
C ASN A 55 -16.26 -6.60 -0.64
N LYS A 56 -17.19 -6.09 -1.45
CA LYS A 56 -17.05 -5.94 -2.90
C LYS A 56 -16.31 -4.65 -3.29
N GLU A 57 -16.13 -3.71 -2.36
CA GLU A 57 -15.35 -2.50 -2.57
C GLU A 57 -13.85 -2.80 -2.50
N MET A 58 -13.03 -2.07 -3.25
CA MET A 58 -11.57 -2.20 -3.22
C MET A 58 -11.00 -1.41 -2.04
N ILE A 59 -11.09 -1.97 -0.83
CA ILE A 59 -10.76 -1.28 0.43
C ILE A 59 -9.86 -2.10 1.34
N VAL A 60 -9.14 -1.40 2.22
CA VAL A 60 -8.23 -1.97 3.22
C VAL A 60 -8.24 -1.19 4.54
N ALA A 61 -7.86 -1.90 5.61
CA ALA A 61 -7.31 -1.33 6.84
C ALA A 61 -5.78 -1.42 6.81
N LEU A 62 -5.09 -0.52 7.50
CA LEU A 62 -3.63 -0.57 7.65
C LEU A 62 -3.24 -0.65 9.12
N SER A 63 -2.18 -1.39 9.44
CA SER A 63 -1.60 -1.37 10.79
C SER A 63 -1.36 0.05 11.30
N THR A 64 -1.54 0.29 12.60
CA THR A 64 -1.46 1.63 13.25
C THR A 64 -0.37 2.55 12.72
N ARG A 65 0.88 2.06 12.60
CA ARG A 65 2.01 2.86 12.08
C ARG A 65 1.79 3.31 10.63
N TRP A 66 1.23 2.45 9.80
CA TRP A 66 0.94 2.73 8.39
C TRP A 66 -0.35 3.53 8.23
N TYR A 67 -1.37 3.29 9.04
CA TYR A 67 -2.55 4.15 9.13
C TYR A 67 -2.15 5.61 9.44
N GLY A 68 -1.20 5.78 10.36
CA GLY A 68 -0.54 7.06 10.62
C GLY A 68 -1.48 8.10 11.20
N GLY A 69 -2.35 7.69 12.12
CA GLY A 69 -3.37 8.55 12.73
C GLY A 69 -4.34 9.13 11.70
N GLY A 70 -4.76 8.32 10.72
CA GLY A 70 -5.69 8.72 9.66
C GLY A 70 -5.08 9.52 8.51
N ARG A 71 -3.76 9.77 8.49
CA ARG A 71 -3.09 10.49 7.38
C ARG A 71 -3.30 9.86 6.01
N ARG A 72 -3.62 8.56 5.96
CA ARG A 72 -3.91 7.81 4.72
C ARG A 72 -5.40 7.62 4.44
N CYS A 73 -6.30 8.09 5.30
CA CYS A 73 -7.73 7.92 5.11
C CYS A 73 -8.21 8.40 3.75
N GLN A 74 -9.02 7.55 3.11
CA GLN A 74 -9.62 7.76 1.80
C GLN A 74 -8.61 7.92 0.65
N LYS A 75 -7.32 7.66 0.89
CA LYS A 75 -6.28 7.64 -0.14
C LYS A 75 -6.11 6.24 -0.70
N MET A 76 -5.63 6.19 -1.95
CA MET A 76 -5.33 4.94 -2.61
C MET A 76 -3.92 4.46 -2.24
N ILE A 77 -3.78 3.15 -2.10
CA ILE A 77 -2.49 2.47 -2.10
C ILE A 77 -2.46 1.46 -3.24
N ARG A 78 -1.27 1.19 -3.75
CA ARG A 78 -1.02 0.12 -4.71
C ARG A 78 -0.42 -1.07 -3.99
N ILE A 79 -1.10 -2.20 -4.03
CA ILE A 79 -0.71 -3.47 -3.41
C ILE A 79 -0.19 -4.40 -4.51
N THR A 80 0.91 -5.09 -4.25
CA THR A 80 1.53 -6.06 -5.15
C THR A 80 1.68 -7.39 -4.41
N SER A 81 1.10 -8.45 -4.96
CA SER A 81 1.30 -9.80 -4.41
C SER A 81 2.72 -10.27 -4.70
N GLU A 82 3.46 -10.69 -3.67
CA GLU A 82 4.80 -11.25 -3.87
C GLU A 82 4.76 -12.65 -4.50
N HIS A 83 3.65 -13.38 -4.35
CA HIS A 83 3.48 -14.71 -4.94
C HIS A 83 3.41 -14.74 -6.48
N ASN A 84 2.71 -13.79 -7.10
CA ASN A 84 2.38 -13.84 -8.52
C ASN A 84 2.63 -12.51 -9.27
N GLY A 85 3.12 -11.48 -8.58
CA GLY A 85 3.43 -10.16 -9.15
C GLY A 85 2.22 -9.33 -9.56
N ARG A 86 0.98 -9.81 -9.36
CA ARG A 86 -0.23 -9.04 -9.68
C ARG A 86 -0.37 -7.85 -8.75
N THR A 87 -0.96 -6.78 -9.28
CA THR A 87 -1.17 -5.53 -8.55
C THR A 87 -2.64 -5.15 -8.52
N ALA A 88 -3.03 -4.46 -7.46
CA ALA A 88 -4.35 -3.88 -7.28
C ALA A 88 -4.23 -2.55 -6.55
N GLN A 89 -5.15 -1.62 -6.82
CA GLN A 89 -5.30 -0.41 -6.01
C GLN A 89 -6.46 -0.57 -5.06
N ALA A 90 -6.30 -0.11 -3.82
CA ALA A 90 -7.33 -0.13 -2.81
C ALA A 90 -7.31 1.15 -1.97
N LYS A 91 -8.50 1.55 -1.50
CA LYS A 91 -8.68 2.74 -0.68
C LYS A 91 -8.52 2.38 0.79
N VAL A 92 -7.74 3.16 1.53
CA VAL A 92 -7.64 3.00 2.98
C VAL A 92 -8.88 3.57 3.64
N VAL A 93 -9.61 2.73 4.36
CA VAL A 93 -10.84 3.13 5.08
C VAL A 93 -10.73 2.94 6.58
N ASP A 94 -9.73 2.20 7.06
CA ASP A 94 -9.70 1.77 8.45
C ASP A 94 -8.29 1.62 9.03
N GLU A 95 -8.24 1.49 10.35
CA GLU A 95 -7.06 1.10 11.11
C GLU A 95 -7.16 -0.36 11.53
N CYS A 96 -6.08 -1.11 11.32
CA CYS A 96 -5.88 -2.40 11.97
C CYS A 96 -5.05 -2.14 13.24
N ASP A 97 -5.71 -2.02 14.39
CA ASP A 97 -5.08 -1.51 15.62
C ASP A 97 -4.06 -2.51 16.18
N SER A 98 -2.77 -2.16 16.08
CA SER A 98 -1.64 -2.96 16.57
C SER A 98 -1.65 -3.10 18.10
N SER A 99 -2.29 -2.18 18.82
CA SER A 99 -2.40 -2.23 20.28
C SER A 99 -3.48 -3.20 20.74
N ASN A 100 -4.39 -3.59 19.85
CA ASN A 100 -5.58 -4.38 20.14
C ASN A 100 -5.68 -5.64 19.25
N GLY A 101 -4.53 -6.27 18.95
CA GLY A 101 -4.47 -7.62 18.37
C GLY A 101 -3.99 -7.70 16.92
N CYS A 102 -3.93 -6.58 16.19
CA CYS A 102 -3.33 -6.57 14.86
C CYS A 102 -1.79 -6.65 14.94
N LYS A 103 -1.13 -7.20 13.91
CA LYS A 103 0.34 -7.14 13.78
C LYS A 103 0.76 -5.80 13.15
N ASP A 104 2.02 -5.40 13.30
CA ASP A 104 2.55 -4.08 12.86
C ASP A 104 2.74 -3.88 11.35
N SER A 105 2.59 -4.93 10.56
CA SER A 105 2.89 -4.92 9.12
C SER A 105 1.80 -5.62 8.32
N ILE A 106 0.54 -5.22 8.56
CA ILE A 106 -0.67 -5.77 7.97
C ILE A 106 -1.33 -4.77 7.00
N VAL A 107 -1.72 -5.30 5.85
CA VAL A 107 -2.72 -4.72 4.95
C VAL A 107 -3.97 -5.59 5.07
N ASP A 108 -4.96 -5.16 5.84
CA ASP A 108 -6.12 -5.98 6.11
C ASP A 108 -7.19 -5.72 5.05
N ALA A 109 -7.41 -6.66 4.14
CA ALA A 109 -8.01 -6.37 2.85
C ALA A 109 -9.36 -7.06 2.65
N SER A 110 -10.26 -6.35 1.96
CA SER A 110 -11.55 -6.88 1.54
C SER A 110 -11.41 -8.03 0.54
N ALA A 111 -12.44 -8.89 0.45
CA ALA A 111 -12.48 -10.01 -0.49
C ALA A 111 -12.29 -9.58 -1.96
N ALA A 112 -12.72 -8.37 -2.33
CA ALA A 112 -12.51 -7.82 -3.67
C ALA A 112 -11.03 -7.63 -4.01
N VAL A 113 -10.21 -7.16 -3.06
CA VAL A 113 -8.76 -6.97 -3.25
C VAL A 113 -8.07 -8.32 -3.45
N TRP A 114 -8.39 -9.31 -2.62
CA TRP A 114 -7.91 -10.69 -2.76
C TRP A 114 -8.21 -11.27 -4.15
N LYS A 115 -9.46 -11.12 -4.59
CA LYS A 115 -9.91 -11.56 -5.92
C LYS A 115 -9.16 -10.84 -7.04
N ALA A 116 -8.94 -9.53 -6.94
CA ALA A 116 -8.23 -8.75 -7.95
C ALA A 116 -6.76 -9.18 -8.09
N LEU A 117 -6.11 -9.52 -6.98
CA LEU A 117 -4.76 -10.08 -6.94
C LEU A 117 -4.69 -11.55 -7.36
N GLY A 118 -5.84 -12.21 -7.57
CA GLY A 118 -5.90 -13.62 -7.95
C GLY A 118 -5.41 -14.57 -6.86
N LEU A 119 -5.65 -14.21 -5.60
CA LEU A 119 -5.23 -14.99 -4.43
C LEU A 119 -6.41 -15.77 -3.85
N ASN A 120 -6.12 -16.94 -3.28
CA ASN A 120 -7.12 -17.74 -2.58
C ASN A 120 -7.28 -17.25 -1.13
N THR A 121 -8.49 -16.86 -0.77
CA THR A 121 -8.85 -16.40 0.58
C THR A 121 -8.73 -17.49 1.64
N ASP A 122 -8.81 -18.78 1.28
CA ASP A 122 -8.72 -19.89 2.25
C ASP A 122 -7.34 -20.02 2.90
N ILE A 123 -6.32 -19.37 2.35
CA ILE A 123 -4.95 -19.34 2.89
C ILE A 123 -4.86 -18.38 4.09
N GLY A 124 -5.73 -17.37 4.16
CA GLY A 124 -5.83 -16.40 5.25
C GLY A 124 -4.77 -15.30 5.24
N GLU A 125 -3.54 -15.58 4.83
CA GLU A 125 -2.42 -14.62 4.77
C GLU A 125 -1.66 -14.70 3.43
N ALA A 126 -1.20 -13.56 2.90
CA ALA A 126 -0.36 -13.49 1.71
C ALA A 126 0.72 -12.39 1.82
N PRO A 127 2.02 -12.68 1.56
CA PRO A 127 3.04 -11.65 1.47
C PRO A 127 2.77 -10.66 0.34
N VAL A 128 2.86 -9.38 0.66
CA VAL A 128 2.63 -8.26 -0.26
C VAL A 128 3.67 -7.17 -0.07
N THR A 129 3.86 -6.40 -1.13
CA THR A 129 4.40 -5.03 -1.01
C THR A 129 3.30 -4.03 -1.28
N TRP A 130 3.40 -2.84 -0.68
CA TRP A 130 2.52 -1.74 -1.03
C TRP A 130 3.22 -0.38 -1.04
N THR A 131 2.68 0.55 -1.81
CA THR A 131 3.11 1.94 -1.89
C THR A 131 1.90 2.86 -1.83
N ASP A 132 2.09 4.10 -1.35
CA ASP A 132 1.15 5.18 -1.63
C ASP A 132 0.99 5.31 -3.17
N ALA A 133 -0.24 5.53 -3.66
CA ALA A 133 -0.57 5.61 -5.09
C ALA A 133 -0.77 7.05 -5.58
#